data_AF-A0AAV2KM90-F1
#
_entry.id   AF-A0AAV2KM90-F1
#
_cell.length_a   1.000
_cell.length_b   1.000
_cell.length_c   1.000
_cell.angle_alpha   90.00
_cell.angle_beta   90.00
_cell.angle_gamma   90.00
#
_symmetry.space_group_name_H-M   'P 1'
#
loop_
_entity.id
_entity.type
_entity.pdbx_description
1 polymer ?
#
loop_
_entity_poly.entity_id
_entity_poly.type
_entity_poly.pdbx_seq_one_letter_code
_entity_poly.pdbx_strand_id
1 'polypeptide(L)'
;MATEHTRLFASFLPVLSGWRQQEPPGLATRDSCPLDFVALNRNAAKSGVTTAKELHRYRALRPPSASQPIRRKQQKSQPKSQPKSQPSTDNTYGVKSRADPPMELLLAHEYGHDWITEQRQKIQTESQRRSATWRPIVDTRTTLLRKTQILPQNQTQPLPRMSRYSKVGAALDTFRDPDSRSRALKALKRDAGQ
;
A
#
# COMPACT_ATOMS: atom_id res chain seq x y z
N MET A 1 49.53 -23.86 -69.51
CA MET A 1 49.41 -22.40 -69.34
C MET A 1 47.93 -22.09 -69.21
N ALA A 2 47.41 -22.06 -67.99
CA ALA A 2 45.99 -21.93 -67.72
C ALA A 2 45.78 -20.98 -66.54
N THR A 3 45.39 -19.74 -66.83
CA THR A 3 44.78 -18.84 -65.83
C THR A 3 44.15 -17.64 -66.54
N GLU A 4 42.86 -17.73 -66.82
CA GLU A 4 41.98 -16.57 -66.89
C GLU A 4 40.71 -16.95 -66.12
N HIS A 5 40.46 -16.32 -64.96
CA HIS A 5 39.12 -16.09 -64.37
C HIS A 5 39.31 -15.35 -63.04
N THR A 6 39.62 -14.05 -63.09
CA THR A 6 39.58 -13.21 -61.88
C THR A 6 39.02 -11.83 -62.19
N ARG A 7 37.77 -11.73 -62.63
CA ARG A 7 37.01 -10.46 -62.58
C ARG A 7 35.50 -10.70 -62.51
N LEU A 8 34.98 -11.08 -61.34
CA LEU A 8 33.58 -10.83 -60.96
C LEU A 8 33.45 -10.78 -59.43
N PHE A 9 33.93 -9.70 -58.80
CA PHE A 9 33.51 -9.31 -57.45
C PHE A 9 33.30 -7.80 -57.38
N ALA A 10 32.50 -7.28 -58.30
CA ALA A 10 32.01 -5.91 -58.25
C ALA A 10 30.49 -5.95 -58.41
N SER A 11 29.77 -6.16 -57.30
CA SER A 11 28.38 -5.74 -57.07
C SER A 11 27.71 -6.54 -55.94
N PHE A 12 28.22 -6.46 -54.71
CA PHE A 12 27.43 -6.94 -53.56
C PHE A 12 27.56 -6.06 -52.32
N LEU A 13 27.83 -4.77 -52.52
CA LEU A 13 27.98 -3.81 -51.40
C LEU A 13 26.93 -2.67 -51.30
N PRO A 14 25.89 -2.52 -52.15
CA PRO A 14 24.87 -1.50 -51.87
C PRO A 14 23.64 -2.01 -51.08
N VAL A 15 23.52 -3.31 -50.75
CA VAL A 15 22.34 -3.84 -50.04
C VAL A 15 22.45 -3.75 -48.51
N LEU A 16 23.66 -3.67 -47.95
CA LEU A 16 23.87 -3.60 -46.48
C LEU A 16 23.93 -2.16 -45.93
N SER A 17 23.92 -1.13 -46.79
CA SER A 17 23.97 0.27 -46.38
C SER A 17 22.64 0.84 -45.86
N GLY A 18 21.58 0.03 -45.83
CA GLY A 18 20.24 0.43 -45.37
C GLY A 18 20.08 0.50 -43.85
N TRP A 19 21.02 -0.03 -43.07
CA TRP A 19 21.00 0.12 -41.61
C TRP A 19 21.54 1.49 -41.23
N ARG A 20 20.72 2.51 -41.40
CA ARG A 20 20.93 3.82 -40.77
C ARG A 20 21.04 3.58 -39.27
N GLN A 21 22.26 3.67 -38.75
CA GLN A 21 22.54 3.71 -37.32
C GLN A 21 21.77 4.92 -36.76
N GLN A 22 20.80 4.69 -35.87
CA GLN A 22 20.20 5.79 -35.13
C GLN A 22 21.33 6.41 -34.31
N GLU A 23 21.66 7.68 -34.60
CA GLU A 23 22.48 8.44 -33.68
C GLU A 23 21.77 8.45 -32.31
N PRO A 24 22.50 8.16 -31.22
CA PRO A 24 21.91 8.29 -29.89
C PRO A 24 21.36 9.71 -29.78
N PRO A 25 20.15 9.90 -29.22
CA PRO A 25 19.54 11.23 -29.16
C PRO A 25 20.56 12.21 -28.59
N GLY A 26 21.03 13.13 -29.45
CA GLY A 26 21.99 14.14 -29.07
C GLY A 26 21.46 14.86 -27.83
N LEU A 27 22.33 14.98 -26.83
CA LEU A 27 22.28 15.76 -25.58
C LEU A 27 21.15 16.80 -25.41
N ALA A 28 19.90 16.37 -25.54
CA ALA A 28 18.72 17.07 -25.09
C ALA A 28 18.23 16.33 -23.85
N THR A 29 19.11 16.21 -22.85
CA THR A 29 18.68 16.08 -21.47
C THR A 29 18.02 17.39 -21.08
N ARG A 30 16.79 17.61 -21.56
CA ARG A 30 15.79 18.06 -20.59
C ARG A 30 15.66 16.87 -19.67
N ASP A 31 16.50 16.88 -18.62
CA ASP A 31 16.29 16.05 -17.47
C ASP A 31 14.80 16.12 -17.18
N SER A 32 14.09 15.02 -17.45
CA SER A 32 12.70 14.90 -17.09
C SER A 32 12.67 14.72 -15.59
N CYS A 33 13.08 15.76 -14.86
CA CYS A 33 12.86 15.88 -13.44
C CYS A 33 11.35 15.66 -13.28
N PRO A 34 10.93 14.60 -12.56
CA PRO A 34 9.51 14.33 -12.46
C PRO A 34 8.85 15.52 -11.76
N LEU A 35 7.94 16.18 -12.45
CA LEU A 35 7.23 17.34 -11.93
C LEU A 35 6.44 16.92 -10.68
N ASP A 36 6.75 17.48 -9.51
CA ASP A 36 5.99 17.22 -8.27
C ASP A 36 4.72 18.09 -8.21
N PHE A 37 3.66 17.62 -8.88
CA PHE A 37 2.35 18.28 -8.86
C PHE A 37 1.72 18.30 -7.46
N VAL A 38 2.09 17.37 -6.56
CA VAL A 38 1.50 17.28 -5.22
C VAL A 38 2.05 18.40 -4.35
N ALA A 39 3.36 18.62 -4.34
CA ALA A 39 3.98 19.74 -3.64
C ALA A 39 3.49 21.08 -4.18
N LEU A 40 3.40 21.21 -5.52
CA LEU A 40 2.90 22.41 -6.17
C LEU A 40 1.44 22.71 -5.78
N ASN A 41 0.55 21.72 -5.84
CA ASN A 41 -0.85 21.90 -5.45
C ASN A 41 -1.00 22.20 -3.96
N ARG A 42 -0.16 21.59 -3.10
CA ARG A 42 -0.13 21.89 -1.67
C ARG A 42 0.27 23.35 -1.41
N ASN A 43 1.25 23.86 -2.14
CA ASN A 43 1.68 25.25 -2.02
C ASN A 43 0.63 26.22 -2.58
N ALA A 44 -0.09 25.83 -3.63
CA ALA A 44 -1.22 26.59 -4.14
C ALA A 44 -2.32 26.75 -3.08
N ALA A 45 -2.69 25.66 -2.40
CA ALA A 45 -3.65 25.68 -1.32
C ALA A 45 -3.17 26.55 -0.14
N LYS A 46 -1.88 26.50 0.22
CA LYS A 46 -1.30 27.39 1.25
C LYS A 46 -1.36 28.86 0.86
N SER A 47 -1.24 29.19 -0.42
CA SER A 47 -1.39 30.56 -0.93
C SER A 47 -2.84 31.00 -1.14
N GLY A 48 -3.83 30.21 -0.71
CA GLY A 48 -5.24 30.56 -0.82
C GLY A 48 -5.87 30.30 -2.20
N VAL A 49 -5.16 29.61 -3.10
CA VAL A 49 -5.71 29.19 -4.40
C VAL A 49 -6.69 28.05 -4.16
N THR A 50 -7.98 28.33 -4.33
CA THR A 50 -9.06 27.38 -4.06
C THR A 50 -9.81 26.98 -5.33
N THR A 51 -9.73 27.78 -6.39
CA THR A 51 -10.44 27.52 -7.65
C THR A 51 -9.56 26.79 -8.66
N ALA A 52 -10.14 25.87 -9.45
CA ALA A 52 -9.41 25.12 -10.47
C ALA A 52 -8.73 26.00 -11.55
N LYS A 53 -9.40 27.09 -11.97
CA LYS A 53 -8.85 28.05 -12.93
C LYS A 53 -7.60 28.76 -12.38
N GLU A 54 -7.63 29.12 -11.10
CA GLU A 54 -6.50 29.74 -10.41
C GLU A 54 -5.37 28.74 -10.22
N LEU A 55 -5.66 27.47 -9.92
CA LEU A 55 -4.68 26.40 -9.81
C LEU A 55 -3.95 26.17 -11.15
N HIS A 56 -4.68 26.26 -12.26
CA HIS A 56 -4.09 26.18 -13.60
C HIS A 56 -3.14 27.35 -13.87
N ARG A 57 -3.55 28.58 -13.58
CA ARG A 57 -2.68 29.77 -13.68
C ARG A 57 -1.47 29.66 -12.75
N TYR A 58 -1.66 29.14 -11.55
CA TYR A 58 -0.61 28.92 -10.56
C TYR A 58 0.47 27.95 -11.06
N ARG A 59 0.06 26.87 -11.76
CA ARG A 59 0.99 25.92 -12.41
C ARG A 59 1.75 26.56 -13.56
N ALA A 60 1.10 27.41 -14.35
CA ALA A 60 1.73 28.10 -15.47
C ALA A 60 2.79 29.13 -15.02
N LEU A 61 2.50 29.86 -13.94
CA LEU A 61 3.41 30.88 -13.38
C LEU A 61 4.54 30.28 -12.55
N ARG A 62 4.36 29.07 -12.02
CA ARG A 62 5.35 28.35 -11.20
C ARG A 62 5.56 26.97 -11.81
N PRO A 63 6.33 26.86 -12.91
CA PRO A 63 6.74 25.55 -13.40
C PRO A 63 7.39 24.82 -12.22
N PRO A 64 7.03 23.55 -11.96
CA PRO A 64 7.61 22.78 -10.86
C PRO A 64 9.10 22.65 -11.13
N SER A 65 9.87 23.49 -10.44
CA SER A 65 11.32 23.46 -10.51
C SER A 65 11.81 22.10 -10.04
N ALA A 66 12.77 21.55 -10.78
CA ALA A 66 13.59 20.40 -10.40
C ALA A 66 14.25 20.53 -9.02
N SER A 67 14.21 21.72 -8.39
CA SER A 67 14.87 22.03 -7.13
C SER A 67 14.10 21.61 -5.86
N GLN A 68 12.86 21.15 -5.97
CA GLN A 68 12.23 20.49 -4.83
C GLN A 68 12.56 19.01 -4.96
N PRO A 69 13.51 18.47 -4.17
CA PRO A 69 13.73 17.04 -4.17
C PRO A 69 12.38 16.42 -3.87
N ILE A 70 11.84 15.65 -4.81
CA ILE A 70 10.72 14.77 -4.55
C ILE A 70 11.18 14.02 -3.31
N ARG A 71 10.59 14.32 -2.15
CA ARG A 71 10.70 13.45 -0.99
C ARG A 71 9.91 12.22 -1.41
N ARG A 72 10.54 11.39 -2.25
CA ARG A 72 10.18 10.01 -2.49
C ARG A 72 10.24 9.45 -1.08
N LYS A 73 9.09 9.41 -0.40
CA LYS A 73 8.88 8.51 0.72
C LYS A 73 9.40 7.20 0.18
N GLN A 74 10.56 6.79 0.67
CA GLN A 74 11.25 5.62 0.17
C GLN A 74 10.20 4.52 0.13
N GLN A 75 9.79 4.13 -1.08
CA GLN A 75 9.12 2.87 -1.27
C GLN A 75 10.19 1.85 -0.90
N LYS A 76 10.16 1.47 0.39
CA LYS A 76 10.89 0.33 0.92
C LYS A 76 10.37 -0.88 0.14
N SER A 77 11.03 -1.19 -0.98
CA SER A 77 10.84 -2.35 -1.88
C SER A 77 10.80 -2.00 -3.38
N GLN A 78 11.50 -0.99 -3.85
CA GLN A 78 11.96 -1.02 -5.25
C GLN A 78 13.39 -1.59 -5.20
N PRO A 79 13.68 -2.77 -5.78
CA PRO A 79 15.05 -3.23 -5.90
C PRO A 79 15.81 -2.14 -6.65
N LYS A 80 16.95 -1.70 -6.09
CA LYS A 80 17.84 -0.72 -6.72
C LYS A 80 17.99 -1.14 -8.18
N SER A 81 17.51 -0.30 -9.09
CA SER A 81 17.78 -0.47 -10.52
C SER A 81 19.28 -0.63 -10.64
N GLN A 82 19.75 -1.82 -11.00
CA GLN A 82 21.15 -2.04 -11.27
C GLN A 82 21.60 -0.99 -12.30
N PRO A 83 22.87 -0.52 -12.25
CA PRO A 83 23.38 0.34 -13.29
C PRO A 83 23.05 -0.32 -14.62
N LYS A 84 22.39 0.42 -15.53
CA LYS A 84 22.08 -0.06 -16.87
C LYS A 84 23.41 -0.43 -17.53
N SER A 85 23.80 -1.69 -17.43
CA SER A 85 24.91 -2.25 -18.20
C SER A 85 24.59 -1.95 -19.65
N GLN A 86 25.54 -1.33 -20.36
CA GLN A 86 25.41 -1.11 -21.80
C GLN A 86 25.03 -2.44 -22.44
N PRO A 87 24.04 -2.47 -23.34
CA PRO A 87 23.66 -3.71 -23.99
C PRO A 87 24.86 -4.21 -24.79
N SER A 88 25.56 -5.23 -24.27
CA SER A 88 26.55 -5.98 -25.02
C SER A 88 25.84 -6.66 -26.20
N THR A 89 26.53 -6.74 -27.33
CA THR A 89 26.02 -7.35 -28.57
C THR A 89 25.78 -8.86 -28.47
N ASP A 90 26.12 -9.46 -27.33
CA ASP A 90 26.00 -10.90 -27.05
C ASP A 90 24.90 -11.21 -26.02
N ASN A 91 23.92 -10.32 -25.89
CA ASN A 91 22.74 -10.59 -25.06
C ASN A 91 21.72 -11.38 -25.87
N THR A 92 21.50 -12.64 -25.50
CA THR A 92 20.40 -13.43 -26.06
C THR A 92 19.06 -12.88 -25.55
N TYR A 93 18.18 -12.50 -26.47
CA TYR A 93 16.80 -12.14 -26.16
C TYR A 93 15.99 -13.41 -25.85
N GLY A 94 15.26 -13.42 -24.74
CA GLY A 94 14.44 -14.57 -24.33
C GLY A 94 14.31 -14.71 -22.82
N VAL A 95 13.46 -15.62 -22.37
CA VAL A 95 13.34 -15.99 -20.97
C VAL A 95 14.52 -16.90 -20.63
N LYS A 96 15.47 -16.42 -19.83
CA LYS A 96 16.53 -17.27 -19.29
C LYS A 96 15.88 -18.37 -18.45
N SER A 97 16.30 -19.62 -18.65
CA SER A 97 15.91 -20.69 -17.73
C SER A 97 16.36 -20.28 -16.33
N ARG A 98 15.40 -20.15 -15.42
CA ARG A 98 15.72 -19.90 -14.02
C ARG A 98 16.55 -21.09 -13.55
N ALA A 99 17.72 -20.84 -12.98
CA ALA A 99 18.47 -21.91 -12.35
C ALA A 99 17.62 -22.51 -11.22
N ASP A 100 17.40 -23.81 -11.28
CA ASP A 100 16.75 -24.52 -10.19
C ASP A 100 17.63 -24.43 -8.93
N PRO A 101 17.03 -24.41 -7.73
CA PRO A 101 17.81 -24.48 -6.51
C PRO A 101 18.69 -25.75 -6.53
N PRO A 102 19.95 -25.67 -6.06
CA PRO A 102 20.79 -26.85 -5.91
C PRO A 102 20.03 -27.97 -5.19
N MET A 103 20.04 -29.18 -5.75
CA MET A 103 19.31 -30.34 -5.21
C MET A 103 19.66 -30.62 -3.75
N GLU A 104 20.89 -30.31 -3.34
CA GLU A 104 21.38 -30.42 -1.97
C GLU A 104 20.53 -29.61 -0.97
N LEU A 105 20.14 -28.37 -1.32
CA LEU A 105 19.31 -27.51 -0.46
C LEU A 105 17.88 -28.04 -0.31
N LEU A 106 17.36 -28.72 -1.34
CA LEU A 106 16.04 -29.35 -1.30
C LEU A 106 16.06 -30.61 -0.42
N LEU A 107 17.11 -31.43 -0.54
CA LEU A 107 17.29 -32.64 0.26
C LEU A 107 17.57 -32.32 1.73
N ALA A 108 18.31 -31.24 2.00
CA ALA A 108 18.61 -30.78 3.36
C ALA A 108 17.45 -30.00 4.02
N HIS A 109 16.35 -29.73 3.29
CA HIS A 109 15.20 -28.94 3.75
C HIS A 109 15.57 -27.53 4.25
N GLU A 110 16.76 -27.03 3.90
CA GLU A 110 17.27 -25.74 4.37
C GLU A 110 16.39 -24.58 3.90
N TYR A 111 15.85 -24.68 2.68
CA TYR A 111 14.94 -23.68 2.14
C TYR A 111 13.70 -23.44 3.02
N GLY A 112 13.11 -24.52 3.57
CA GLY A 112 11.96 -24.41 4.45
C GLY A 112 12.31 -23.73 5.77
N HIS A 113 13.48 -24.04 6.32
CA HIS A 113 13.98 -23.43 7.54
C HIS A 113 14.30 -21.94 7.35
N ASP A 114 14.99 -21.58 6.26
CA ASP A 114 15.32 -20.21 5.91
C ASP A 114 14.07 -19.37 5.68
N TRP A 115 13.06 -19.93 5.01
CA TRP A 115 11.80 -19.22 4.81
C TRP A 115 11.08 -18.92 6.13
N ILE A 116 10.99 -19.90 7.04
CA ILE A 116 10.35 -19.69 8.36
C ILE A 116 11.11 -18.64 9.18
N THR A 117 12.44 -18.69 9.18
CA THR A 117 13.27 -17.73 9.92
C THR A 117 13.11 -16.32 9.36
N GLU A 118 13.10 -16.17 8.03
CA GLU A 118 12.87 -14.89 7.35
C GLU A 118 11.47 -14.32 7.67
N GLN A 119 10.42 -15.17 7.67
CA GLN A 119 9.06 -14.73 8.03
C GLN A 119 8.98 -14.27 9.48
N ARG A 120 9.61 -15.00 10.41
CA ARG A 120 9.67 -14.60 11.83
C ARG A 120 10.38 -13.25 12.00
N GLN A 121 11.50 -13.04 11.31
CA GLN A 121 12.24 -11.77 11.33
C GLN A 121 11.42 -10.60 10.74
N LYS A 122 10.69 -10.83 9.64
CA LYS A 122 9.80 -9.84 9.03
C LYS A 122 8.71 -9.39 10.00
N ILE A 123 8.04 -10.35 10.65
CA ILE A 123 6.99 -10.07 11.65
C ILE A 123 7.56 -9.29 12.84
N GLN A 124 8.72 -9.71 13.36
CA GLN A 124 9.36 -9.02 14.49
C GLN A 124 9.73 -7.57 14.13
N THR A 125 10.32 -7.36 12.95
CA THR A 125 10.70 -6.04 12.45
C THR A 125 9.47 -5.16 12.22
N GLU A 126 8.39 -5.71 11.69
CA GLU A 126 7.14 -4.98 11.48
C GLU A 126 6.47 -4.62 12.81
N SER A 127 6.45 -5.54 13.78
CA SER A 127 5.95 -5.28 15.13
C SER A 127 6.71 -4.14 15.81
N GLN A 128 8.05 -4.17 15.75
CA GLN A 128 8.91 -3.10 16.28
C GLN A 128 8.68 -1.76 15.57
N ARG A 129 8.46 -1.75 14.26
CA ARG A 129 8.10 -0.53 13.52
C ARG A 129 6.74 0.00 13.96
N ARG A 130 5.75 -0.88 14.13
CA ARG A 130 4.42 -0.48 14.60
C ARG A 130 4.51 0.09 16.02
N SER A 131 5.18 -0.57 16.96
CA SER A 131 5.36 -0.09 18.34
C SER A 131 6.11 1.25 18.41
N ALA A 132 7.14 1.47 17.58
CA ALA A 132 7.83 2.75 17.50
C ALA A 132 6.96 3.89 16.92
N THR A 133 5.87 3.56 16.21
CA THR A 133 4.96 4.54 15.61
C THR A 133 3.60 4.59 16.30
N TRP A 134 3.42 3.88 17.42
CA TRP A 134 2.22 3.96 18.26
C TRP A 134 2.14 5.36 18.88
N ARG A 135 1.60 6.30 18.10
CA ARG A 135 1.08 7.54 18.66
C ARG A 135 -0.24 7.22 19.33
N PRO A 136 -0.54 7.81 20.50
CA PRO A 136 -1.87 7.75 21.06
C PRO A 136 -2.87 8.16 19.97
N ILE A 137 -3.82 7.27 19.66
CA ILE A 137 -4.91 7.60 18.76
C ILE A 137 -5.65 8.74 19.44
N VAL A 138 -5.54 9.95 18.87
CA VAL A 138 -6.26 11.11 19.38
C VAL A 138 -7.75 10.79 19.27
N ASP A 139 -8.44 10.84 20.39
CA ASP A 139 -9.88 10.60 20.41
C ASP A 139 -10.58 11.58 19.46
N THR A 140 -11.30 11.04 18.50
CA THR A 140 -12.16 11.84 17.63
C THR A 140 -13.43 12.20 18.42
N ARG A 141 -14.12 13.29 18.06
CA ARG A 141 -15.39 13.69 18.71
C ARG A 141 -16.38 12.51 18.86
N THR A 142 -16.40 11.60 17.89
CA THR A 142 -17.24 10.38 17.93
C THR A 142 -16.77 9.35 18.96
N THR A 143 -15.46 9.11 19.13
CA THR A 143 -14.96 8.19 20.17
C THR A 143 -15.16 8.78 21.55
N LEU A 144 -14.99 10.10 21.69
CA LEU A 144 -15.30 10.82 22.93
C LEU A 144 -16.79 10.72 23.27
N LEU A 145 -17.68 10.98 22.31
CA LEU A 145 -19.13 10.84 22.52
C LEU A 145 -19.50 9.41 22.92
N ARG A 146 -18.94 8.39 22.26
CA ARG A 146 -19.19 6.99 22.65
C ARG A 146 -18.69 6.70 24.06
N LYS A 147 -17.52 7.19 24.45
CA LYS A 147 -17.00 7.03 25.82
C LYS A 147 -17.88 7.72 26.86
N THR A 148 -18.39 8.92 26.56
CA THR A 148 -19.23 9.71 27.48
C THR A 148 -20.70 9.25 27.53
N GLN A 149 -21.17 8.59 26.47
CA GLN A 149 -22.56 8.17 26.32
C GLN A 149 -22.82 6.76 26.90
N ILE A 150 -21.78 6.08 27.37
CA ILE A 150 -21.91 4.99 28.34
C ILE A 150 -22.25 5.66 29.68
N LEU A 151 -23.48 6.18 29.78
CA LEU A 151 -24.08 6.47 31.07
C LEU A 151 -24.10 5.15 31.85
N PRO A 152 -23.82 5.14 33.15
CA PRO A 152 -23.92 3.91 33.92
C PRO A 152 -25.32 3.33 33.70
N GLN A 153 -25.35 2.07 33.28
CA GLN A 153 -26.54 1.21 33.21
C GLN A 153 -27.10 0.91 34.62
N ASN A 154 -26.91 1.84 35.57
CA ASN A 154 -27.47 1.81 36.93
C ASN A 154 -28.70 2.68 37.07
N GLN A 155 -29.17 3.34 35.99
CA GLN A 155 -30.54 3.84 35.96
C GLN A 155 -31.47 2.75 35.41
N THR A 156 -31.62 1.69 36.21
CA THR A 156 -32.74 0.74 36.08
C THR A 156 -34.02 1.44 36.57
N GLN A 157 -34.40 2.53 35.92
CA GLN A 157 -35.80 2.95 35.98
C GLN A 157 -36.54 1.93 35.10
N PRO A 158 -37.51 1.17 35.64
CA PRO A 158 -38.33 0.31 34.80
C PRO A 158 -38.91 1.18 33.70
N LEU A 159 -38.78 0.73 32.44
CA LEU A 159 -39.36 1.40 31.29
C LEU A 159 -40.80 1.82 31.64
N PRO A 160 -41.22 3.07 31.36
CA PRO A 160 -42.52 3.58 31.78
C PRO A 160 -43.65 2.62 31.38
N ARG A 161 -44.20 1.89 32.36
CA ARG A 161 -45.31 0.98 32.11
C ARG A 161 -46.58 1.81 32.05
N MET A 162 -47.28 1.80 30.92
CA MET A 162 -48.54 2.53 30.82
C MET A 162 -49.57 1.95 31.80
N SER A 163 -50.31 2.83 32.47
CA SER A 163 -51.32 2.47 33.49
C SER A 163 -52.32 1.40 33.01
N ARG A 164 -52.78 1.50 31.76
CA ARG A 164 -53.68 0.52 31.11
C ARG A 164 -53.12 -0.91 31.05
N TYR A 165 -51.80 -1.08 31.11
CA TYR A 165 -51.12 -2.37 31.05
C TYR A 165 -50.60 -2.84 32.42
N SER A 166 -50.95 -2.17 33.53
CA SER A 166 -50.55 -2.63 34.87
C SER A 166 -51.24 -3.94 35.27
N LYS A 167 -52.49 -4.12 34.84
CA LYS A 167 -53.35 -5.26 35.16
C LYS A 167 -53.06 -6.52 34.35
N VAL A 168 -52.40 -6.38 33.18
CA VAL A 168 -52.12 -7.50 32.28
C VAL A 168 -50.72 -8.05 32.60
N GLY A 169 -50.65 -9.33 32.97
CA GLY A 169 -49.38 -10.04 33.20
C GLY A 169 -48.62 -10.31 31.90
N ALA A 170 -47.40 -10.83 32.01
CA ALA A 170 -46.65 -11.27 30.84
C ALA A 170 -47.44 -12.36 30.10
N ALA A 171 -47.69 -12.16 28.81
CA ALA A 171 -48.45 -13.10 27.99
C ALA A 171 -47.65 -14.37 27.65
N LEU A 172 -46.33 -14.30 27.73
CA LEU A 172 -45.42 -15.40 27.42
C LEU A 172 -44.46 -15.61 28.58
N ASP A 173 -44.28 -16.88 28.98
CA ASP A 173 -43.17 -17.29 29.84
C ASP A 173 -42.08 -17.87 28.95
N THR A 174 -40.98 -17.13 28.79
CA THR A 174 -39.85 -17.53 27.95
C THR A 174 -38.86 -18.40 28.70
N PHE A 175 -39.05 -18.61 30.00
CA PHE A 175 -38.17 -19.45 30.80
C PHE A 175 -38.53 -20.93 30.62
N ARG A 176 -37.50 -21.77 30.48
CA ARG A 176 -37.67 -23.21 30.35
C ARG A 176 -38.19 -23.84 31.65
N ASP A 177 -37.69 -23.36 32.80
CA ASP A 177 -38.05 -23.85 34.13
C ASP A 177 -38.43 -22.69 35.08
N PRO A 178 -39.38 -22.87 36.02
CA PRO A 178 -39.78 -21.83 36.97
C PRO A 178 -38.63 -21.40 37.89
N ASP A 179 -37.73 -22.32 38.22
CA ASP A 179 -36.55 -22.02 39.03
C ASP A 179 -35.59 -21.08 38.30
N SER A 180 -35.44 -21.26 36.99
CA SER A 180 -34.58 -20.40 36.16
C SER A 180 -35.08 -18.95 36.15
N ARG A 181 -36.40 -18.76 36.12
CA ARG A 181 -37.06 -17.45 36.25
C ARG A 181 -36.74 -16.79 37.59
N SER A 182 -36.82 -17.54 38.69
CA SER A 182 -36.52 -17.00 40.03
C SER A 182 -35.05 -16.58 40.17
N ARG A 183 -34.12 -17.36 39.58
CA ARG A 183 -32.68 -17.05 39.56
C ARG A 183 -32.39 -15.80 38.75
N ALA A 184 -33.00 -15.68 37.56
CA ALA A 184 -32.86 -14.50 36.72
C ALA A 184 -33.39 -13.22 37.40
N LEU A 185 -34.56 -13.28 38.04
CA LEU A 185 -35.10 -12.15 38.80
C LEU A 185 -34.23 -11.78 40.01
N LYS A 186 -33.66 -12.77 40.70
CA LYS A 186 -32.71 -12.53 41.80
C LYS A 186 -31.40 -11.90 41.29
N ALA A 187 -30.89 -12.31 40.12
CA ALA A 187 -29.72 -11.69 39.50
C ALA A 187 -29.98 -10.22 39.13
N LEU A 188 -31.12 -9.95 38.47
CA LEU A 188 -31.53 -8.59 38.11
C LEU A 188 -31.61 -7.65 39.32
N LYS A 189 -32.17 -8.13 40.45
CA LYS A 189 -32.24 -7.35 41.70
C LYS A 189 -30.88 -7.10 42.34
N ARG A 190 -29.91 -8.01 42.17
CA ARG A 190 -28.53 -7.83 42.67
C ARG A 190 -27.80 -6.79 41.84
N ASP A 191 -27.94 -6.85 40.51
CA ASP A 191 -27.30 -5.91 39.59
C ASP A 191 -27.88 -4.50 39.74
N ALA A 192 -29.20 -4.37 40.01
CA ALA A 192 -29.85 -3.07 40.23
C ALA A 192 -29.55 -2.44 41.61
N GLY A 193 -28.92 -3.17 42.53
CA GLY A 193 -28.61 -2.73 43.90
C GLY A 193 -27.15 -2.30 44.13
N GLN A 194 -26.32 -2.24 43.08
CA GLN A 194 -24.91 -1.82 43.15
C GLN A 194 -24.66 -0.48 42.44
#